data_AF-A0A5J4U4Y4-F1
#
_entry.id   AF-A0A5J4U4Y4-F1
#
_cell.length_a   1.000
_cell.length_b   1.000
_cell.length_c   1.000
_cell.angle_alpha   90.00
_cell.angle_beta   90.00
_cell.angle_gamma   90.00
#
_symmetry.space_group_name_H-M   'P 1'
#
loop_
_entity.id
_entity.type
_entity.pdbx_description
1 polymer ?
#
loop_
_entity_poly.entity_id
_entity_poly.type
_entity_poly.pdbx_seq_one_letter_code
_entity_poly.pdbx_strand_id
1 'polypeptide(L)'
;GTLDHFSTYTKGNQWYHQRFRISAIVDMTAVPRKVVFYVDGIEQPDSVVEIPSEIRFWVYTWQRSSTFKVTKFEKLIKFTSQAVAESKTLKWGKEWK
;
A
#
# COMPACT_ATOMS: atom_id res chain seq x y z
N GLY A 1 -3.41 10.35 -3.23
CA GLY A 1 -2.22 9.55 -3.53
C GLY A 1 -2.49 8.67 -4.73
N THR A 2 -1.43 8.19 -5.34
CA THR A 2 -1.49 7.30 -6.51
C THR A 2 -0.78 5.99 -6.21
N LEU A 3 -1.29 4.90 -6.77
CA LEU A 3 -0.54 3.66 -6.89
C LEU A 3 -0.05 3.54 -8.34
N ASP A 4 1.19 3.07 -8.52
CA ASP A 4 1.81 2.90 -9.84
C ASP A 4 2.25 1.45 -10.05
N HIS A 5 2.01 0.93 -11.25
CA HIS A 5 2.59 -0.31 -11.73
C HIS A 5 2.83 -0.22 -13.24
N PHE A 6 4.02 -0.62 -13.71
CA PHE A 6 4.43 -0.48 -15.11
C PHE A 6 4.27 0.95 -15.68
N SER A 7 4.51 1.98 -14.85
CA SER A 7 4.30 3.38 -15.23
C SER A 7 2.84 3.74 -15.54
N THR A 8 1.89 2.92 -15.08
CA THR A 8 0.45 3.21 -15.10
C THR A 8 -0.01 3.58 -13.69
N TYR A 9 -0.55 4.78 -13.56
CA TYR A 9 -0.99 5.32 -12.28
C TYR A 9 -2.50 5.19 -12.14
N THR A 10 -2.96 4.75 -10.98
CA THR A 10 -4.37 4.89 -10.58
C THR A 10 -4.51 5.80 -9.37
N LYS A 11 -5.61 6.54 -9.34
CA LYS A 11 -6.00 7.45 -8.25
C LYS A 11 -7.14 6.81 -7.45
N GLY A 12 -7.20 7.15 -6.16
CA GLY A 12 -8.26 6.71 -5.25
C GLY A 12 -7.85 6.90 -3.79
N ASN A 13 -6.57 6.68 -3.49
CA ASN A 13 -6.03 6.89 -2.15
C ASN A 13 -5.91 8.36 -1.76
N GLN A 14 -5.85 8.64 -0.47
CA GLN A 14 -5.57 9.96 0.08
C GLN A 14 -4.12 10.39 -0.21
N TRP A 15 -3.86 11.69 -0.33
CA TRP A 15 -2.50 12.22 -0.26
C TRP A 15 -2.02 12.27 1.19
N TYR A 16 -0.72 12.08 1.38
CA TYR A 16 -0.08 12.27 2.68
C TYR A 16 0.84 13.49 2.62
N HIS A 17 1.07 14.09 3.77
CA HIS A 17 1.93 15.26 3.93
C HIS A 17 2.98 15.02 5.01
N GLN A 18 3.80 16.04 5.27
CA GLN A 18 4.81 15.95 6.32
C GLN A 18 4.14 15.57 7.66
N ARG A 19 4.82 14.70 8.43
CA ARG A 19 4.39 14.15 9.72
C ARG A 19 3.28 13.10 9.66
N PHE A 20 2.67 12.84 8.50
CA PHE A 20 1.71 11.75 8.36
C PHE A 20 2.45 10.42 8.42
N ARG A 21 1.80 9.39 8.98
CA ARG A 21 2.33 8.03 9.01
C ARG A 21 1.72 7.23 7.86
N ILE A 22 2.56 6.68 7.00
CA ILE A 22 2.12 5.71 6.00
C ILE A 22 2.44 4.29 6.48
N SER A 23 1.62 3.33 6.10
CA SER A 23 1.89 1.91 6.36
C SER A 23 1.38 1.05 5.22
N ALA A 24 2.03 -0.09 4.99
CA ALA A 24 1.57 -1.13 4.09
C ALA A 24 1.48 -2.43 4.88
N ILE A 25 0.33 -3.08 4.86
CA ILE A 25 0.15 -4.39 5.49
C ILE A 25 -0.02 -5.40 4.37
N VAL A 26 0.86 -6.41 4.38
CA VAL A 26 0.86 -7.48 3.38
C VAL A 26 0.35 -8.75 4.02
N ASP A 27 -0.73 -9.29 3.47
CA ASP A 27 -1.25 -10.60 3.81
C ASP A 27 -0.72 -11.64 2.80
N MET A 28 0.36 -12.30 3.19
CA MET A 28 1.01 -13.36 2.42
C MET A 28 0.30 -14.72 2.53
N THR A 29 -0.68 -14.83 3.42
CA THR A 29 -1.43 -16.07 3.70
C THR A 29 -2.78 -16.12 3.01
N ALA A 30 -3.34 -14.97 2.65
CA ALA A 30 -4.56 -14.88 1.86
C ALA A 30 -4.39 -15.50 0.47
N VAL A 31 -5.50 -16.00 -0.08
CA VAL A 31 -5.61 -16.49 -1.46
C VAL A 31 -6.75 -15.71 -2.14
N PRO A 32 -6.45 -14.70 -2.98
CA PRO A 32 -5.11 -14.25 -3.39
C PRO A 32 -4.37 -13.46 -2.30
N ARG A 33 -3.03 -13.49 -2.33
CA ARG A 33 -2.18 -12.63 -1.48
C ARG A 33 -2.47 -11.17 -1.78
N LYS A 34 -2.40 -10.31 -0.78
CA LYS A 34 -2.75 -8.89 -0.97
C LYS A 34 -1.91 -7.95 -0.14
N VAL A 35 -1.88 -6.69 -0.56
CA VAL A 35 -1.37 -5.55 0.21
C VAL A 35 -2.43 -4.46 0.27
N VAL A 36 -2.59 -3.90 1.46
CA VAL A 36 -3.42 -2.72 1.73
C VAL A 36 -2.57 -1.60 2.30
N PHE A 37 -3.01 -0.36 2.13
CA PHE A 37 -2.25 0.83 2.53
C PHE A 37 -3.02 1.62 3.57
N TYR A 38 -2.28 2.36 4.40
CA TYR A 38 -2.83 3.20 5.46
C TYR A 38 -2.18 4.58 5.44
N VAL A 39 -2.97 5.60 5.75
CA VAL A 39 -2.51 6.96 6.07
C VAL A 39 -3.04 7.32 7.44
N ASP A 40 -2.13 7.59 8.38
CA ASP A 40 -2.42 7.81 9.81
C ASP A 40 -3.32 6.75 10.46
N GLY A 41 -3.16 5.50 10.04
CA GLY A 41 -3.93 4.36 10.55
C GLY A 41 -5.31 4.20 9.91
N ILE A 42 -5.68 5.06 8.95
CA ILE A 42 -6.90 4.95 8.15
C ILE A 42 -6.60 4.15 6.88
N GLU A 43 -7.32 3.05 6.68
CA GLU A 43 -7.18 2.19 5.49
C GLU A 43 -7.52 2.98 4.22
N GLN A 44 -6.72 2.77 3.18
CA GLN A 44 -6.89 3.44 1.89
C GLN A 44 -7.74 2.58 0.95
N PRO A 45 -8.58 3.19 0.08
CA PRO A 45 -9.52 2.46 -0.76
C PRO A 45 -8.85 1.46 -1.72
N ASP A 46 -7.69 1.79 -2.28
CA ASP A 46 -7.06 0.94 -3.30
C ASP A 46 -6.14 -0.09 -2.66
N SER A 47 -6.33 -1.36 -3.06
CA SER A 47 -5.51 -2.50 -2.65
C SER A 47 -4.94 -3.23 -3.86
N VAL A 48 -3.85 -3.97 -3.65
CA VAL A 48 -3.24 -4.80 -4.69
C VAL A 48 -3.32 -6.27 -4.30
N VAL A 49 -3.83 -7.12 -5.19
CA VAL A 49 -4.00 -8.56 -5.01
C VAL A 49 -3.15 -9.36 -5.99
N GLU A 50 -3.04 -10.66 -5.74
CA GLU A 50 -2.26 -11.61 -6.54
C GLU A 50 -0.75 -11.27 -6.56
N ILE A 51 -0.27 -10.65 -5.47
CA ILE A 51 1.16 -10.32 -5.32
C ILE A 51 2.03 -11.58 -5.27
N PRO A 52 3.32 -11.49 -5.69
CA PRO A 52 4.24 -12.63 -5.67
C PRO A 52 4.46 -13.21 -4.27
N SER A 53 4.95 -14.46 -4.20
CA SER A 53 5.32 -15.11 -2.94
C SER A 53 6.56 -14.51 -2.27
N GLU A 54 7.35 -13.76 -3.03
CA GLU A 54 8.57 -13.11 -2.58
C GLU A 54 8.45 -11.60 -2.82
N ILE A 55 8.66 -10.82 -1.76
CA ILE A 55 8.52 -9.37 -1.81
C ILE A 55 9.68 -8.69 -1.09
N ARG A 56 9.91 -7.42 -1.42
CA ARG A 56 10.82 -6.53 -0.70
C ARG A 56 10.12 -5.18 -0.50
N PHE A 57 10.33 -4.59 0.67
CA PHE A 57 9.88 -3.22 0.93
C PHE A 57 10.99 -2.25 0.52
N TRP A 58 10.62 -1.27 -0.31
CA TRP A 58 11.52 -0.20 -0.75
C TRP A 58 10.90 1.15 -0.43
N VAL A 59 11.71 2.08 0.02
CA VAL A 59 11.32 3.48 0.25
C VAL A 59 12.27 4.36 -0.53
N TYR A 60 11.70 5.28 -1.30
CA TYR A 60 12.44 6.24 -2.10
C TYR A 60 11.94 7.66 -1.80
N THR A 61 12.86 8.59 -1.55
CA THR A 61 12.57 10.00 -1.31
C THR A 61 13.11 10.85 -2.45
N TRP A 62 12.23 11.58 -3.14
CA TRP A 62 12.60 12.42 -4.29
C TRP A 62 13.08 13.83 -3.87
N GLN A 63 12.39 14.46 -2.93
CA GLN A 63 12.61 15.87 -2.57
C GLN A 63 13.86 16.03 -1.68
N ARG A 64 14.67 17.07 -1.95
CA ARG A 64 15.89 17.36 -1.16
C ARG A 64 15.55 17.53 0.33
N SER A 65 16.45 17.03 1.18
CA SER A 65 16.32 17.07 2.65
C SER A 65 15.11 16.32 3.21
N SER A 66 14.41 15.52 2.40
CA SER A 66 13.36 14.64 2.89
C SER A 66 13.97 13.53 3.74
N THR A 67 13.32 13.26 4.87
CA THR A 67 13.69 12.16 5.75
C THR A 67 12.43 11.40 6.12
N PHE A 68 12.60 10.13 6.43
CA PHE A 68 11.55 9.30 7.00
C PHE A 68 12.13 8.50 8.16
N LYS A 69 11.25 8.03 9.03
CA LYS A 69 11.61 7.15 10.14
C LYS A 69 10.74 5.91 10.07
N VAL A 70 11.37 4.74 10.03
CA VAL A 70 10.65 3.47 10.23
C VAL A 70 10.26 3.41 11.70
N THR A 71 8.96 3.44 11.98
CA THR A 71 8.44 3.38 13.35
C THR A 71 8.05 1.97 13.77
N LYS A 72 7.70 1.12 12.79
CA LYS A 72 7.30 -0.27 13.00
C LYS A 72 7.73 -1.12 11.80
N PHE A 73 8.21 -2.32 12.08
CA PHE A 73 8.41 -3.39 11.11
C PHE A 73 8.15 -4.71 11.85
N GLU A 74 6.90 -5.18 11.76
CA GLU A 74 6.40 -6.26 12.60
C GLU A 74 5.57 -7.25 11.80
N LYS A 75 5.55 -8.50 12.27
CA LYS A 75 4.65 -9.54 11.76
C LYS A 75 3.38 -9.54 12.60
N LEU A 76 2.23 -9.32 11.96
CA LEU A 76 0.93 -9.41 12.62
C LEU A 76 0.44 -10.87 12.62
N ILE A 77 -0.18 -11.30 13.72
CA ILE A 77 -0.78 -12.64 13.85
C ILE A 77 -2.12 -12.70 13.12
N LYS A 78 -2.88 -11.61 13.16
CA LYS A 78 -4.16 -11.46 12.48
C LYS A 78 -4.25 -10.05 11.92
N PHE A 79 -4.84 -9.95 10.74
CA PHE A 79 -5.12 -8.69 10.08
C PHE A 79 -6.54 -8.72 9.53
N THR A 80 -7.28 -7.62 9.72
CA THR A 80 -8.60 -7.42 9.13
C THR A 80 -8.54 -6.12 8.34
N SER A 81 -8.76 -6.20 7.03
CA SER A 81 -9.00 -5.04 6.17
C SER A 81 -10.48 -4.69 6.18
N GLN A 82 -10.83 -3.41 6.26
CA GLN A 82 -12.19 -2.95 6.04
C GLN A 82 -12.39 -2.61 4.56
N ALA A 83 -13.43 -3.20 3.94
CA ALA A 83 -13.85 -2.77 2.62
C ALA A 83 -14.42 -1.35 2.73
N VAL A 84 -13.77 -0.39 2.07
CA VAL A 84 -14.25 1.00 1.96
C VAL A 84 -15.07 1.12 0.68
N ALA A 85 -16.16 1.89 0.70
CA ALA A 85 -16.91 2.20 -0.52
C ALA A 85 -15.97 2.80 -1.58
N GLU A 86 -16.18 2.45 -2.85
CA GLU A 86 -15.35 2.87 -3.99
C GLU A 86 -13.92 2.30 -4.01
N SER A 87 -13.62 1.26 -3.21
CA SER A 87 -12.32 0.58 -3.21
C SER A 87 -12.02 -0.09 -4.56
N LYS A 88 -10.82 0.15 -5.11
CA LYS A 88 -10.30 -0.62 -6.25
C LYS A 88 -9.43 -1.78 -5.78
N THR A 89 -9.69 -2.95 -6.35
CA THR A 89 -8.81 -4.12 -6.20
C THR A 89 -7.99 -4.28 -7.47
N LEU A 90 -6.70 -3.96 -7.39
CA LEU A 90 -5.77 -3.94 -8.52
C LEU A 90 -5.00 -5.25 -8.58
N LYS A 91 -4.92 -5.89 -9.75
CA LYS A 91 -4.15 -7.13 -9.90
C LYS A 91 -2.70 -6.82 -10.19
N TRP A 92 -1.79 -7.46 -9.44
CA TRP A 92 -0.37 -7.42 -9.75
C TRP A 92 -0.07 -7.97 -11.14
N GLY A 93 0.91 -7.39 -11.85
CA GLY A 93 1.29 -7.84 -13.19
C GLY A 93 0.29 -7.46 -14.29
N LYS A 94 -0.69 -6.59 -14.00
CA LYS A 94 -1.62 -6.02 -14.97
C LYS A 94 -1.52 -4.50 -14.96
N GLU A 95 -1.78 -3.88 -16.10
CA GLU A 95 -1.94 -2.43 -16.16
C GLU A 95 -3.11 -1.97 -15.30
N TRP A 96 -2.94 -0.86 -14.60
CA TRP A 96 -3.96 -0.27 -13.75
C TRP A 96 -4.60 0.92 -14.47
N LYS A 97 -5.94 0.94 -14.50
CA LYS A 97 -6.73 2.02 -15.10
C LYS A 97 -7.44 2.84 -14.02
#